data_AF-A0A7S0Q5B6-F1
#
_entry.id   AF-A0A7S0Q5B6-F1
#
_cell.length_a   1.000
_cell.length_b   1.000
_cell.length_c   1.000
_cell.angle_alpha   90.00
_cell.angle_beta   90.00
_cell.angle_gamma   90.00
#
_symmetry.space_group_name_H-M   'P 1'
#
loop_
_entity.id
_entity.type
_entity.pdbx_description
1 polymer ?
#
loop_
_entity_poly.entity_id
_entity_poly.type
_entity_poly.pdbx_seq_one_letter_code
_entity_poly.pdbx_strand_id
1 'polypeptide(L)'
;GAPIQAEVSKLDLYTTTTLYGIKPGLPFGASLQCVGGQAAAEEPSCGPPEVVGPTEDGVMASMFWVPTDPDTQQRMPGYDYNASWFCTSDCPSGWPGWRWDQARAASLGRAYNYPHQSSVYLAMYLAAANYDGLLTARPPRWYLERAYKTIVAMYYQASWYSHQGLMDGTNFRTILLALRDEGMAREAATVEDIMRNRSLVGVENQCRYYVQPGLPTGDRGPSYPGCHWYLRENQTVPWAQQKGLPGAGSEFAWDTTGQEEAYIWGAYFGAESSAAQELAVKALEQVLAYTPLVPNFAWHGSAYGMGDFSNNGYYRFDGGHERVLQHYRSGLNSIPTTEAYLSNPTDLYLLRLAAGSIGGVLTNIDETGANAMAFHSDPANLFFDPASGDWGLALYGHTHNTASFLVRHDDFGYLCYFCDLALLPHELALKPRDSYRRRVHLAPLGLLLTSDAGILDAVVCALDPSGSLVGVKVVYAPIGEQPLSRFRLRLEARSGGRAFALAGRYPRSRGAWEIAPSAGLTTVELTWSEAPAPA
;
A
#
# COMPACT_ATOMS: atom_id res chain seq x y z
N GLY A 1 -4.29 4.17 -16.18
CA GLY A 1 -5.50 4.55 -16.91
C GLY A 1 -6.72 4.32 -16.04
N ALA A 2 -7.92 4.44 -16.60
CA ALA A 2 -9.15 3.98 -15.95
C ALA A 2 -9.17 2.43 -15.93
N PRO A 3 -9.65 1.78 -14.84
CA PRO A 3 -9.82 0.34 -14.82
C PRO A 3 -10.90 -0.09 -15.81
N ILE A 4 -10.79 -1.30 -16.35
CA ILE A 4 -11.79 -1.88 -17.27
C ILE A 4 -12.62 -2.98 -16.59
N GLN A 5 -13.79 -3.29 -17.16
CA GLN A 5 -14.70 -4.30 -16.61
C GLN A 5 -14.03 -5.67 -16.43
N ALA A 6 -13.15 -6.08 -17.35
CA ALA A 6 -12.47 -7.37 -17.26
C ALA A 6 -11.53 -7.47 -16.04
N GLU A 7 -10.84 -6.38 -15.69
CA GLU A 7 -9.96 -6.33 -14.52
C GLU A 7 -10.77 -6.36 -13.23
N VAL A 8 -11.82 -5.53 -13.15
CA VAL A 8 -12.71 -5.49 -12.00
C VAL A 8 -13.45 -6.80 -11.82
N SER A 9 -13.97 -7.43 -12.87
CA SER A 9 -14.64 -8.73 -12.77
C SER A 9 -13.72 -9.85 -12.28
N LYS A 10 -12.43 -9.83 -12.65
CA LYS A 10 -11.44 -10.79 -12.11
C LYS A 10 -11.23 -10.58 -10.61
N LEU A 11 -11.02 -9.33 -10.19
CA LEU A 11 -10.83 -9.00 -8.79
C LEU A 11 -12.10 -9.24 -7.97
N ASP A 12 -13.27 -8.95 -8.54
CA ASP A 12 -14.57 -9.17 -7.92
C ASP A 12 -14.86 -10.66 -7.76
N LEU A 13 -14.57 -11.48 -8.78
CA LEU A 13 -14.60 -12.93 -8.68
C LEU A 13 -13.67 -13.39 -7.54
N TYR A 14 -12.44 -12.89 -7.47
CA TYR A 14 -11.54 -13.19 -6.37
C TYR A 14 -12.14 -12.77 -5.01
N THR A 15 -12.66 -11.55 -4.86
CA THR A 15 -13.27 -11.13 -3.59
C THR A 15 -14.48 -11.97 -3.21
N THR A 16 -15.36 -12.33 -4.15
CA THR A 16 -16.64 -13.01 -3.88
C THR A 16 -16.53 -14.53 -3.78
N THR A 17 -15.56 -15.13 -4.45
CA THR A 17 -15.39 -16.60 -4.48
C THR A 17 -14.24 -17.07 -3.61
N THR A 18 -13.29 -16.18 -3.34
CA THR A 18 -12.00 -16.54 -2.76
C THR A 18 -11.87 -15.86 -1.40
N LEU A 19 -12.03 -14.54 -1.30
CA LEU A 19 -11.93 -13.87 0.01
C LEU A 19 -13.22 -13.89 0.83
N TYR A 20 -14.38 -14.04 0.21
CA TYR A 20 -15.67 -13.91 0.88
C TYR A 20 -16.38 -15.25 1.02
N GLY A 21 -16.84 -15.51 2.25
CA GLY A 21 -17.71 -16.61 2.60
C GLY A 21 -16.94 -17.91 2.83
N ILE A 22 -16.92 -18.37 4.08
CA ILE A 22 -16.46 -19.73 4.40
C ILE A 22 -17.43 -20.69 3.70
N LYS A 23 -16.99 -21.33 2.62
CA LYS A 23 -17.86 -22.23 1.84
C LYS A 23 -18.14 -23.51 2.63
N PRO A 24 -19.39 -24.02 2.61
CA PRO A 24 -19.70 -25.33 3.17
C PRO A 24 -18.79 -26.42 2.58
N GLY A 25 -18.20 -27.26 3.43
CA GLY A 25 -17.36 -28.38 3.01
C GLY A 25 -15.85 -28.10 2.93
N LEU A 26 -15.39 -26.89 3.25
CA LEU A 26 -13.96 -26.61 3.45
C LEU A 26 -13.62 -26.64 4.96
N PRO A 27 -12.49 -27.24 5.39
CA PRO A 27 -12.20 -27.49 6.81
C PRO A 27 -11.65 -26.24 7.53
N PHE A 28 -12.41 -25.15 7.60
CA PHE A 28 -11.93 -23.85 8.10
C PHE A 28 -12.74 -23.34 9.30
N GLY A 29 -12.06 -22.69 10.26
CA GLY A 29 -12.66 -22.15 11.50
C GLY A 29 -12.22 -20.74 11.91
N ALA A 30 -11.55 -19.96 11.04
CA ALA A 30 -10.93 -18.68 11.41
C ALA A 30 -10.99 -17.65 10.27
N SER A 31 -11.12 -16.35 10.60
CA SER A 31 -11.31 -15.24 9.65
C SER A 31 -10.40 -14.05 9.97
N LEU A 32 -9.62 -13.57 8.99
CA LEU A 32 -8.87 -12.29 9.01
C LEU A 32 -9.78 -11.04 9.03
N GLN A 33 -11.07 -11.22 9.29
CA GLN A 33 -12.03 -10.15 9.51
C GLN A 33 -12.79 -10.39 10.80
N CYS A 34 -13.07 -9.29 11.47
CA CYS A 34 -13.96 -9.22 12.61
C CYS A 34 -15.40 -9.60 12.21
N VAL A 35 -15.86 -10.77 12.66
CA VAL A 35 -17.18 -11.35 12.36
C VAL A 35 -17.82 -11.90 13.65
N GLY A 36 -19.10 -11.73 13.90
CA GLY A 36 -19.87 -12.15 15.08
C GLY A 36 -20.89 -13.25 14.85
N GLY A 37 -21.66 -13.59 15.88
CA GLY A 37 -22.82 -14.49 15.76
C GLY A 37 -22.54 -16.00 15.71
N GLN A 38 -21.96 -16.58 16.75
CA GLN A 38 -22.67 -17.46 17.69
C GLN A 38 -21.94 -17.41 19.03
N ALA A 39 -22.69 -17.44 20.13
CA ALA A 39 -22.14 -17.69 21.45
C ALA A 39 -21.58 -19.12 21.46
N ALA A 40 -20.35 -19.30 20.98
CA ALA A 40 -19.54 -20.39 21.46
C ALA A 40 -19.23 -20.07 22.93
N ALA A 41 -19.38 -21.06 23.81
CA ALA A 41 -19.06 -20.93 25.23
C ALA A 41 -17.57 -20.64 25.49
N GLU A 42 -16.77 -20.53 24.44
CA GLU A 42 -15.35 -20.24 24.38
C GLU A 42 -15.15 -19.24 23.20
N GLU A 43 -14.49 -18.09 23.43
CA GLU A 43 -13.99 -17.07 22.46
C GLU A 43 -14.82 -15.79 22.13
N PRO A 44 -14.20 -14.58 22.21
CA PRO A 44 -14.65 -13.40 21.48
C PRO A 44 -14.04 -13.38 20.07
N SER A 45 -14.88 -13.36 19.06
CA SER A 45 -14.43 -13.31 17.66
C SER A 45 -13.85 -11.95 17.23
N CYS A 46 -13.93 -10.89 18.04
CA CYS A 46 -13.16 -9.63 17.92
C CYS A 46 -13.74 -8.49 18.77
N GLY A 47 -13.09 -8.08 19.85
CA GLY A 47 -13.40 -6.81 20.53
C GLY A 47 -14.84 -6.66 21.08
N PRO A 48 -15.28 -5.43 21.41
CA PRO A 48 -16.59 -5.16 21.99
C PRO A 48 -17.75 -5.66 21.11
N PRO A 49 -18.87 -6.16 21.67
CA PRO A 49 -19.98 -6.79 20.95
C PRO A 49 -20.63 -5.94 19.83
N GLU A 50 -20.39 -4.64 19.84
CA GLU A 50 -20.95 -3.64 18.94
C GLU A 50 -20.33 -3.66 17.52
N VAL A 51 -19.22 -4.41 17.32
CA VAL A 51 -18.37 -4.40 16.12
C VAL A 51 -18.52 -5.67 15.24
N VAL A 52 -19.35 -6.63 15.64
CA VAL A 52 -19.15 -8.07 15.33
C VAL A 52 -20.41 -8.71 14.69
N GLY A 53 -20.38 -9.17 13.42
CA GLY A 53 -21.53 -9.83 12.69
C GLY A 53 -21.19 -11.09 11.83
N PRO A 54 -22.14 -11.99 11.49
CA PRO A 54 -22.02 -13.45 11.15
C PRO A 54 -20.68 -14.03 10.63
N THR A 55 -20.25 -15.22 11.14
CA THR A 55 -19.08 -16.03 10.69
C THR A 55 -19.21 -16.63 9.28
N GLU A 56 -20.39 -16.53 8.67
CA GLU A 56 -20.67 -16.94 7.29
C GLU A 56 -19.87 -16.11 6.25
N ASP A 57 -19.14 -15.08 6.68
CA ASP A 57 -18.49 -14.05 5.86
C ASP A 57 -16.95 -13.93 6.02
N GLY A 58 -16.26 -14.92 6.60
CA GLY A 58 -14.84 -14.83 6.96
C GLY A 58 -13.82 -14.84 5.80
N VAL A 59 -12.59 -14.35 6.04
CA VAL A 59 -11.48 -14.22 5.06
C VAL A 59 -10.22 -14.99 5.49
N MET A 60 -9.47 -15.64 4.59
CA MET A 60 -8.22 -16.35 4.91
C MET A 60 -6.95 -15.52 4.64
N ALA A 61 -5.82 -15.90 5.22
CA ALA A 61 -4.51 -15.33 4.91
C ALA A 61 -4.08 -15.58 3.47
N SER A 62 -4.34 -16.79 2.98
CA SER A 62 -4.24 -17.14 1.58
C SER A 62 -5.32 -18.14 1.26
N MET A 63 -5.84 -18.08 0.04
CA MET A 63 -6.73 -19.10 -0.50
C MET A 63 -6.00 -20.06 -1.44
N PHE A 64 -4.72 -19.79 -1.71
CA PHE A 64 -3.80 -20.74 -2.31
C PHE A 64 -3.14 -21.53 -1.19
N TRP A 65 -3.30 -22.84 -1.24
CA TRP A 65 -2.50 -23.75 -0.44
C TRP A 65 -1.98 -24.88 -1.30
N VAL A 66 -0.87 -25.45 -0.87
CA VAL A 66 -0.32 -26.69 -1.39
C VAL A 66 -0.77 -27.81 -0.44
N PRO A 67 -1.54 -28.81 -0.90
CA PRO A 67 -1.87 -29.94 -0.05
C PRO A 67 -0.59 -30.68 0.34
N THR A 68 -0.44 -30.94 1.64
CA THR A 68 0.70 -31.66 2.19
C THR A 68 0.72 -33.13 1.83
N ASP A 69 -0.49 -33.67 1.67
CA ASP A 69 -0.81 -35.01 1.21
C ASP A 69 -1.98 -34.88 0.22
N PRO A 70 -1.74 -35.02 -1.10
CA PRO A 70 -2.76 -34.80 -2.11
C PRO A 70 -3.84 -35.90 -2.16
N ASP A 71 -3.66 -37.00 -1.42
CA ASP A 71 -4.63 -38.10 -1.33
C ASP A 71 -5.64 -37.87 -0.18
N THR A 72 -5.23 -37.14 0.87
CA THR A 72 -6.07 -36.87 2.05
C THR A 72 -6.55 -35.42 2.17
N GLN A 73 -5.88 -34.47 1.50
CA GLN A 73 -6.25 -33.06 1.52
C GLN A 73 -6.84 -32.59 0.19
N GLN A 74 -7.86 -31.74 0.30
CA GLN A 74 -8.49 -31.15 -0.87
C GLN A 74 -7.49 -30.26 -1.63
N ARG A 75 -7.37 -30.49 -2.94
CA ARG A 75 -6.62 -29.61 -3.86
C ARG A 75 -7.42 -28.33 -4.09
N MET A 76 -6.73 -27.21 -4.32
CA MET A 76 -7.40 -26.00 -4.77
C MET A 76 -8.07 -26.25 -6.13
N PRO A 77 -9.36 -25.87 -6.30
CA PRO A 77 -10.05 -26.02 -7.57
C PRO A 77 -9.34 -25.30 -8.72
N GLY A 78 -9.14 -25.98 -9.85
CA GLY A 78 -8.50 -25.41 -11.03
C GLY A 78 -6.96 -25.41 -11.01
N TYR A 79 -6.33 -25.90 -9.94
CA TYR A 79 -4.89 -26.07 -9.86
C TYR A 79 -4.55 -27.56 -9.86
N ASP A 80 -3.70 -27.96 -10.83
CA ASP A 80 -3.09 -29.28 -10.80
C ASP A 80 -1.77 -29.19 -10.05
N TYR A 81 -1.68 -29.90 -8.94
CA TYR A 81 -0.51 -29.95 -8.09
C TYR A 81 0.25 -31.22 -8.42
N ASN A 82 1.35 -31.14 -9.16
CA ASN A 82 2.22 -32.30 -9.32
C ASN A 82 3.04 -32.47 -8.03
N ALA A 83 2.89 -33.60 -7.33
CA ALA A 83 3.66 -33.91 -6.12
C ALA A 83 5.19 -33.83 -6.34
N SER A 84 5.67 -34.06 -7.56
CA SER A 84 7.07 -33.89 -7.92
C SER A 84 7.54 -32.42 -7.91
N TRP A 85 6.61 -31.47 -7.94
CA TRP A 85 6.90 -30.04 -7.77
C TRP A 85 7.11 -29.65 -6.30
N PHE A 86 6.67 -30.46 -5.34
CA PHE A 86 6.65 -30.12 -3.91
C PHE A 86 7.66 -30.92 -3.06
N CYS A 87 8.41 -31.83 -3.68
CA CYS A 87 9.48 -32.71 -3.16
C CYS A 87 9.07 -33.76 -2.11
N THR A 88 9.54 -35.00 -2.31
CA THR A 88 9.41 -36.10 -1.32
C THR A 88 10.75 -36.72 -0.92
N SER A 89 11.90 -36.30 -1.45
CA SER A 89 13.22 -36.71 -0.92
C SER A 89 14.39 -35.81 -1.32
N ASP A 90 14.45 -35.31 -2.56
CA ASP A 90 15.54 -34.43 -3.03
C ASP A 90 14.98 -33.19 -3.74
N CYS A 91 14.96 -32.04 -3.06
CA CYS A 91 14.64 -30.77 -3.72
C CYS A 91 15.83 -30.27 -4.56
N PRO A 92 15.59 -29.62 -5.71
CA PRO A 92 16.63 -28.86 -6.39
C PRO A 92 17.31 -27.90 -5.41
N SER A 93 18.65 -27.80 -5.48
CA SER A 93 19.38 -26.71 -4.82
C SER A 93 18.79 -25.39 -5.34
N GLY A 94 18.03 -24.69 -4.50
CA GLY A 94 17.19 -23.58 -4.97
C GLY A 94 15.69 -23.64 -4.63
N TRP A 95 15.13 -24.78 -4.18
CA TRP A 95 13.71 -24.82 -3.77
C TRP A 95 13.43 -24.55 -2.27
N PRO A 96 12.61 -23.55 -1.88
CA PRO A 96 12.39 -23.21 -0.48
C PRO A 96 11.70 -24.38 0.25
N GLY A 97 12.28 -24.88 1.34
CA GLY A 97 11.70 -25.94 2.18
C GLY A 97 10.43 -25.52 2.93
N TRP A 98 9.88 -24.33 2.64
CA TRP A 98 8.68 -23.78 3.24
C TRP A 98 7.58 -23.73 2.16
N ARG A 99 6.61 -24.65 2.26
CA ARG A 99 5.40 -24.62 1.43
C ARG A 99 4.28 -23.85 2.12
N TRP A 100 3.45 -23.17 1.34
CA TRP A 100 2.23 -22.56 1.85
C TRP A 100 1.13 -23.61 1.95
N ASP A 101 1.14 -24.40 3.03
CA ASP A 101 0.15 -25.45 3.24
C ASP A 101 -1.21 -24.91 3.76
N GLN A 102 -2.17 -25.83 3.90
CA GLN A 102 -3.53 -25.47 4.32
C GLN A 102 -3.57 -24.86 5.73
N ALA A 103 -2.72 -25.33 6.64
CA ALA A 103 -2.65 -24.79 8.00
C ALA A 103 -2.13 -23.35 8.00
N ARG A 104 -1.08 -23.07 7.20
CA ARG A 104 -0.54 -21.72 7.03
C ARG A 104 -1.53 -20.79 6.32
N ALA A 105 -2.28 -21.29 5.34
CA ALA A 105 -3.34 -20.57 4.66
C ALA A 105 -4.48 -20.14 5.59
N ALA A 106 -4.81 -20.96 6.58
CA ALA A 106 -5.83 -20.68 7.60
C ALA A 106 -5.31 -19.91 8.83
N SER A 107 -4.02 -19.58 8.90
CA SER A 107 -3.43 -18.92 10.07
C SER A 107 -3.79 -17.43 10.15
N LEU A 108 -4.27 -17.00 11.33
CA LEU A 108 -4.53 -15.59 11.66
C LEU A 108 -3.31 -14.86 12.24
N GLY A 109 -2.25 -15.59 12.58
CA GLY A 109 -1.21 -15.08 13.47
C GLY A 109 -0.31 -14.00 12.87
N ARG A 110 -0.08 -14.00 11.56
CA ARG A 110 0.90 -13.11 10.91
C ARG A 110 0.25 -11.79 10.46
N ALA A 111 0.55 -10.69 11.16
CA ALA A 111 -0.01 -9.36 10.86
C ALA A 111 0.26 -8.87 9.43
N TYR A 112 1.39 -9.26 8.82
CA TYR A 112 1.72 -8.93 7.43
C TYR A 112 0.68 -9.42 6.40
N ASN A 113 -0.15 -10.40 6.73
CA ASN A 113 -1.15 -10.91 5.78
C ASN A 113 -2.36 -9.98 5.62
N TYR A 114 -2.62 -9.09 6.59
CA TYR A 114 -3.84 -8.28 6.63
C TYR A 114 -3.81 -7.05 5.70
N PRO A 115 -2.71 -6.27 5.59
CA PRO A 115 -2.63 -5.15 4.65
C PRO A 115 -2.90 -5.56 3.20
N HIS A 116 -2.40 -6.71 2.76
CA HIS A 116 -2.62 -7.16 1.37
C HIS A 116 -4.10 -7.39 1.08
N GLN A 117 -4.83 -8.00 2.04
CA GLN A 117 -6.27 -8.22 1.88
C GLN A 117 -7.06 -6.92 1.96
N SER A 118 -6.69 -5.99 2.85
CA SER A 118 -7.34 -4.68 2.90
C SER A 118 -7.10 -3.85 1.63
N SER A 119 -5.93 -3.98 0.98
CA SER A 119 -5.62 -3.36 -0.31
C SER A 119 -6.57 -3.84 -1.41
N VAL A 120 -6.89 -5.14 -1.45
CA VAL A 120 -7.83 -5.71 -2.43
C VAL A 120 -9.23 -5.09 -2.27
N TYR A 121 -9.73 -5.04 -1.04
CA TYR A 121 -11.04 -4.43 -0.76
C TYR A 121 -11.06 -2.92 -1.02
N LEU A 122 -9.97 -2.21 -0.69
CA LEU A 122 -9.82 -0.80 -1.00
C LEU A 122 -9.86 -0.56 -2.52
N ALA A 123 -9.16 -1.39 -3.32
CA ALA A 123 -9.16 -1.28 -4.77
C ALA A 123 -10.56 -1.47 -5.37
N MET A 124 -11.32 -2.45 -4.87
CA MET A 124 -12.73 -2.65 -5.27
C MET A 124 -13.63 -1.49 -4.88
N TYR A 125 -13.46 -0.93 -3.67
CA TYR A 125 -14.17 0.29 -3.25
C TYR A 125 -13.86 1.45 -4.20
N LEU A 126 -12.58 1.71 -4.50
CA LEU A 126 -12.16 2.80 -5.37
C LEU A 126 -12.69 2.62 -6.79
N ALA A 127 -12.73 1.40 -7.32
CA ALA A 127 -13.32 1.11 -8.63
C ALA A 127 -14.83 1.41 -8.61
N ALA A 128 -15.57 0.80 -7.69
CA ALA A 128 -17.03 0.90 -7.61
C ALA A 128 -17.51 2.32 -7.27
N ALA A 129 -16.76 3.07 -6.45
CA ALA A 129 -17.15 4.42 -6.02
C ALA A 129 -16.87 5.49 -7.09
N ASN A 130 -15.85 5.29 -7.93
CA ASN A 130 -15.37 6.31 -8.87
C ASN A 130 -15.77 6.07 -10.33
N TYR A 131 -16.14 4.84 -10.69
CA TYR A 131 -16.43 4.44 -12.06
C TYR A 131 -17.80 3.74 -12.13
N ASP A 132 -18.85 4.54 -12.31
CA ASP A 132 -20.25 4.10 -12.32
C ASP A 132 -20.65 3.27 -13.56
N GLY A 133 -19.77 3.18 -14.56
CA GLY A 133 -19.89 2.25 -15.67
C GLY A 133 -19.36 0.84 -15.38
N LEU A 134 -18.73 0.61 -14.23
CA LEU A 134 -18.22 -0.71 -13.82
C LEU A 134 -19.25 -1.45 -12.98
N LEU A 135 -19.48 -2.70 -13.33
CA LEU A 135 -20.32 -3.63 -12.59
C LEU A 135 -19.49 -4.36 -11.53
N THR A 136 -19.98 -4.33 -10.29
CA THR A 136 -19.43 -5.07 -9.14
C THR A 136 -20.54 -5.84 -8.43
N ALA A 137 -20.20 -6.97 -7.83
CA ALA A 137 -21.16 -7.85 -7.14
C ALA A 137 -21.72 -7.22 -5.86
N ARG A 138 -20.97 -6.32 -5.23
CA ARG A 138 -21.36 -5.61 -4.01
C ARG A 138 -21.28 -4.10 -4.20
N PRO A 139 -22.04 -3.30 -3.43
CA PRO A 139 -21.95 -1.84 -3.48
C PRO A 139 -20.63 -1.33 -2.88
N PRO A 140 -20.16 -0.11 -3.22
CA PRO A 140 -18.86 0.42 -2.79
C PRO A 140 -18.64 0.37 -1.27
N ARG A 141 -19.63 0.81 -0.49
CA ARG A 141 -19.56 0.84 0.98
C ARG A 141 -19.29 -0.54 1.60
N TRP A 142 -19.78 -1.60 0.97
CA TRP A 142 -19.56 -2.96 1.44
C TRP A 142 -18.07 -3.35 1.36
N TYR A 143 -17.38 -3.01 0.26
CA TYR A 143 -15.95 -3.27 0.14
C TYR A 143 -15.14 -2.43 1.14
N LEU A 144 -15.51 -1.17 1.34
CA LEU A 144 -14.83 -0.32 2.33
C LEU A 144 -14.98 -0.84 3.77
N GLU A 145 -16.18 -1.33 4.12
CA GLU A 145 -16.41 -1.97 5.42
C GLU A 145 -15.56 -3.22 5.63
N ARG A 146 -15.34 -4.02 4.57
CA ARG A 146 -14.45 -5.19 4.61
C ARG A 146 -12.99 -4.81 4.77
N ALA A 147 -12.54 -3.76 4.07
CA ALA A 147 -11.19 -3.21 4.25
C ALA A 147 -10.99 -2.79 5.72
N TYR A 148 -11.92 -2.01 6.27
CA TYR A 148 -11.94 -1.60 7.68
C TYR A 148 -11.88 -2.78 8.66
N LYS A 149 -12.77 -3.76 8.52
CA LYS A 149 -12.82 -4.94 9.42
C LYS A 149 -11.55 -5.79 9.37
N THR A 150 -10.81 -5.75 8.26
CA THR A 150 -9.52 -6.42 8.12
C THR A 150 -8.44 -5.72 8.97
N ILE A 151 -8.46 -4.38 9.05
CA ILE A 151 -7.57 -3.60 9.94
C ILE A 151 -7.86 -3.94 11.40
N VAL A 152 -9.15 -3.97 11.78
CA VAL A 152 -9.56 -4.28 13.15
C VAL A 152 -9.13 -5.70 13.53
N ALA A 153 -9.30 -6.67 12.64
CA ALA A 153 -8.90 -8.04 12.87
C ALA A 153 -7.38 -8.17 13.04
N MET A 154 -6.58 -7.45 12.23
CA MET A 154 -5.12 -7.40 12.40
C MET A 154 -4.75 -7.03 13.83
N TYR A 155 -5.37 -5.99 14.38
CA TYR A 155 -5.06 -5.49 15.71
C TYR A 155 -5.42 -6.49 16.83
N TYR A 156 -6.54 -7.20 16.72
CA TYR A 156 -7.03 -8.09 17.78
C TYR A 156 -6.63 -9.57 17.63
N GLN A 157 -6.40 -10.04 16.41
CA GLN A 157 -6.18 -11.46 16.12
C GLN A 157 -4.74 -11.80 15.75
N ALA A 158 -3.98 -10.85 15.18
CA ALA A 158 -2.62 -11.11 14.77
C ALA A 158 -1.68 -11.17 16.00
N SER A 159 -1.27 -12.38 16.33
CA SER A 159 -0.39 -12.67 17.44
C SER A 159 1.09 -12.34 17.16
N TRP A 160 1.47 -12.24 15.88
CA TRP A 160 2.83 -11.98 15.43
C TRP A 160 2.89 -10.70 14.61
N TYR A 161 3.93 -9.91 14.87
CA TYR A 161 4.27 -8.71 14.09
C TYR A 161 3.24 -7.58 14.12
N SER A 162 2.17 -7.64 14.92
CA SER A 162 1.21 -6.53 15.07
C SER A 162 1.84 -5.24 15.64
N HIS A 163 2.96 -5.38 16.34
CA HIS A 163 3.81 -4.29 16.86
C HIS A 163 4.91 -3.84 15.89
N GLN A 164 4.97 -4.42 14.70
CA GLN A 164 5.91 -4.08 13.63
C GLN A 164 5.22 -3.25 12.55
N GLY A 165 5.99 -2.48 11.81
CA GLY A 165 5.56 -1.83 10.59
C GLY A 165 5.31 -2.88 9.50
N LEU A 166 4.14 -2.81 8.88
CA LEU A 166 3.66 -3.80 7.94
C LEU A 166 3.87 -3.34 6.50
N MET A 167 4.19 -4.30 5.63
CA MET A 167 4.23 -4.12 4.18
C MET A 167 2.84 -3.71 3.68
N ASP A 168 2.80 -2.70 2.81
CA ASP A 168 1.59 -2.04 2.33
C ASP A 168 0.74 -1.39 3.44
N GLY A 169 1.25 -1.28 4.67
CA GLY A 169 0.52 -0.74 5.84
C GLY A 169 0.17 0.75 5.69
N THR A 170 0.78 1.46 4.74
CA THR A 170 0.33 2.79 4.33
C THR A 170 -1.15 2.78 3.89
N ASN A 171 -1.66 1.68 3.36
CA ASN A 171 -3.05 1.58 2.89
C ASN A 171 -4.08 1.82 4.00
N PHE A 172 -3.73 1.59 5.27
CA PHE A 172 -4.61 1.84 6.40
C PHE A 172 -4.94 3.32 6.52
N ARG A 173 -4.01 4.22 6.18
CA ARG A 173 -4.29 5.66 6.11
C ARG A 173 -5.21 5.98 4.94
N THR A 174 -5.02 5.35 3.78
CA THR A 174 -5.93 5.53 2.63
C THR A 174 -7.35 5.06 2.96
N ILE A 175 -7.49 3.95 3.68
CA ILE A 175 -8.78 3.44 4.18
C ILE A 175 -9.39 4.42 5.20
N LEU A 176 -8.62 4.94 6.15
CA LEU A 176 -9.07 5.97 7.08
C LEU A 176 -9.65 7.20 6.34
N LEU A 177 -8.95 7.70 5.32
CA LEU A 177 -9.41 8.83 4.53
C LEU A 177 -10.68 8.51 3.73
N ALA A 178 -10.78 7.30 3.16
CA ALA A 178 -11.98 6.83 2.48
C ALA A 178 -13.19 6.71 3.43
N LEU A 179 -12.99 6.19 4.65
CA LEU A 179 -14.03 6.13 5.68
C LEU A 179 -14.55 7.52 6.04
N ARG A 180 -13.65 8.51 6.16
CA ARG A 180 -14.02 9.92 6.41
C ARG A 180 -14.79 10.51 5.23
N ASP A 181 -14.34 10.25 4.00
CA ASP A 181 -14.99 10.71 2.77
C ASP A 181 -16.43 10.14 2.62
N GLU A 182 -16.70 8.95 3.15
CA GLU A 182 -18.03 8.29 3.18
C GLU A 182 -18.84 8.61 4.45
N GLY A 183 -18.33 9.45 5.35
CA GLY A 183 -19.02 9.81 6.61
C GLY A 183 -19.10 8.67 7.63
N MET A 184 -18.26 7.64 7.51
CA MET A 184 -18.15 6.50 8.43
C MET A 184 -17.29 6.88 9.65
N ALA A 185 -17.76 7.85 10.43
CA ALA A 185 -16.97 8.51 11.48
C ALA A 185 -16.54 7.59 12.63
N ARG A 186 -17.36 6.58 12.99
CA ARG A 186 -17.02 5.63 14.07
C ARG A 186 -15.92 4.69 13.63
N GLU A 187 -16.05 4.13 12.43
CA GLU A 187 -15.08 3.23 11.81
C GLU A 187 -13.75 3.95 11.58
N ALA A 188 -13.80 5.21 11.12
CA ALA A 188 -12.62 6.06 10.99
C ALA A 188 -11.92 6.27 12.34
N ALA A 189 -12.67 6.60 13.40
CA ALA A 189 -12.10 6.77 14.74
C ALA A 189 -11.43 5.48 15.24
N THR A 190 -12.03 4.31 14.99
CA THR A 190 -11.43 3.02 15.38
C THR A 190 -10.10 2.75 14.66
N VAL A 191 -9.99 3.02 13.35
CA VAL A 191 -8.71 2.87 12.62
C VAL A 191 -7.67 3.83 13.17
N GLU A 192 -8.05 5.08 13.42
CA GLU A 192 -7.16 6.09 13.99
C GLU A 192 -6.66 5.70 15.39
N ASP A 193 -7.52 5.16 16.25
CA ASP A 193 -7.16 4.67 17.59
C ASP A 193 -6.21 3.47 17.53
N ILE A 194 -6.48 2.49 16.65
CA ILE A 194 -5.59 1.35 16.42
C ILE A 194 -4.18 1.82 16.06
N MET A 195 -4.10 2.78 15.13
CA MET A 195 -2.82 3.27 14.63
C MET A 195 -2.12 4.21 15.61
N ARG A 196 -2.88 4.98 16.39
CA ARG A 196 -2.36 5.75 17.53
C ARG A 196 -1.76 4.82 18.58
N ASN A 197 -2.41 3.69 18.88
CA ASN A 197 -1.88 2.71 19.81
C ASN A 197 -0.56 2.12 19.31
N ARG A 198 -0.50 1.64 18.06
CA ARG A 198 0.75 1.10 17.47
C ARG A 198 1.89 2.13 17.49
N SER A 199 1.58 3.39 17.19
CA SER A 199 2.57 4.46 17.06
C SER A 199 3.07 5.01 18.40
N LEU A 200 2.18 5.22 19.37
CA LEU A 200 2.43 6.07 20.54
C LEU A 200 2.21 5.39 21.90
N VAL A 201 1.43 4.31 21.97
CA VAL A 201 1.05 3.69 23.26
C VAL A 201 1.66 2.30 23.43
N GLY A 202 1.63 1.47 22.39
CA GLY A 202 1.98 0.05 22.43
C GLY A 202 0.75 -0.82 22.20
N VAL A 203 0.95 -2.04 21.70
CA VAL A 203 -0.12 -3.02 21.46
C VAL A 203 -0.11 -4.03 22.61
N GLU A 204 -1.26 -4.31 23.22
CA GLU A 204 -1.35 -5.41 24.19
C GLU A 204 -1.29 -6.76 23.46
N ASN A 205 -0.38 -7.64 23.89
CA ASN A 205 -0.29 -8.96 23.30
C ASN A 205 -1.44 -9.84 23.83
N GLN A 206 -2.53 -9.95 23.08
CA GLN A 206 -3.70 -10.74 23.47
C GLN A 206 -3.49 -12.24 23.23
N CYS A 207 -2.45 -12.83 23.82
CA CYS A 207 -2.32 -14.30 23.95
C CYS A 207 -3.37 -14.91 24.90
N ARG A 208 -4.17 -14.08 25.57
CA ARG A 208 -5.07 -14.46 26.66
C ARG A 208 -6.25 -15.33 26.23
N TYR A 209 -6.66 -15.29 24.96
CA TYR A 209 -7.86 -15.99 24.49
C TYR A 209 -7.63 -17.45 24.10
N TYR A 210 -6.37 -17.88 23.94
CA TYR A 210 -6.02 -19.29 23.72
C TYR A 210 -5.67 -20.05 25.02
N VAL A 211 -5.88 -19.43 26.19
CA VAL A 211 -5.53 -20.02 27.50
C VAL A 211 -6.80 -20.17 28.34
N GLN A 212 -7.25 -21.41 28.56
CA GLN A 212 -8.34 -21.70 29.50
C GLN A 212 -8.05 -21.12 30.89
N PRO A 213 -9.06 -20.61 31.61
CA PRO A 213 -8.88 -20.10 32.97
C PRO A 213 -8.27 -21.18 33.89
N GLY A 214 -7.15 -20.85 34.54
CA GLY A 214 -6.46 -21.73 35.50
C GLY A 214 -5.23 -22.46 34.99
N LEU A 215 -4.86 -22.30 33.71
CA LEU A 215 -3.59 -22.83 33.17
C LEU A 215 -2.46 -21.80 33.21
N PRO A 216 -1.20 -22.20 33.45
CA PRO A 216 -0.06 -21.29 33.47
C PRO A 216 0.15 -20.60 32.12
N THR A 217 0.50 -19.31 32.14
CA THR A 217 0.83 -18.48 30.95
C THR A 217 2.25 -18.74 30.42
N GLY A 218 2.72 -20.00 30.47
CA GLY A 218 4.04 -20.40 30.00
C GLY A 218 4.05 -20.86 28.54
N ASP A 219 5.24 -20.86 27.93
CA ASP A 219 5.52 -21.37 26.58
C ASP A 219 4.91 -22.76 26.37
N ARG A 220 4.02 -22.88 25.37
CA ARG A 220 3.34 -24.14 25.01
C ARG A 220 3.97 -24.87 23.83
N GLY A 221 5.13 -24.41 23.35
CA GLY A 221 5.83 -25.06 22.25
C GLY A 221 5.10 -24.90 20.90
N PRO A 222 5.69 -25.42 19.81
CA PRO A 222 5.25 -25.23 18.42
C PRO A 222 3.83 -25.74 18.13
N SER A 223 3.22 -26.47 19.05
CA SER A 223 1.84 -26.97 18.98
C SER A 223 0.76 -25.89 19.12
N TYR A 224 1.12 -24.66 19.55
CA TYR A 224 0.22 -23.52 19.68
C TYR A 224 0.78 -22.29 18.94
N PRO A 225 0.54 -22.18 17.62
CA PRO A 225 1.01 -21.07 16.81
C PRO A 225 0.27 -19.78 17.20
N GLY A 226 0.88 -19.01 18.10
CA GLY A 226 0.34 -17.72 18.54
C GLY A 226 1.05 -17.14 19.76
N CYS A 227 1.57 -17.97 20.65
CA CYS A 227 2.22 -17.51 21.89
C CYS A 227 3.71 -17.85 21.93
N HIS A 228 4.46 -17.40 20.92
CA HIS A 228 5.90 -17.63 20.83
C HIS A 228 6.75 -16.35 20.99
N TRP A 229 7.55 -16.38 22.05
CA TRP A 229 8.94 -15.95 22.23
C TRP A 229 9.44 -14.49 22.17
N TYR A 230 8.73 -13.47 21.71
CA TYR A 230 9.42 -12.16 21.58
C TYR A 230 9.11 -11.07 22.61
N LEU A 231 8.07 -11.20 23.43
CA LEU A 231 7.72 -10.14 24.38
C LEU A 231 7.48 -10.72 25.76
N ARG A 232 8.42 -10.45 26.69
CA ARG A 232 8.26 -10.67 28.13
C ARG A 232 7.15 -9.80 28.75
N GLU A 233 6.65 -8.84 28.00
CA GLU A 233 5.78 -7.75 28.44
C GLU A 233 4.38 -7.93 27.86
N ASN A 234 3.36 -7.66 28.67
CA ASN A 234 1.94 -7.76 28.29
C ASN A 234 1.55 -6.68 27.24
N GLN A 235 2.40 -5.67 27.05
CA GLN A 235 2.24 -4.56 26.12
C GLN A 235 3.55 -4.34 25.36
N THR A 236 3.48 -4.18 24.05
CA THR A 236 4.65 -3.95 23.19
C THR A 236 5.15 -2.51 23.34
N VAL A 237 6.43 -2.27 23.09
CA VAL A 237 6.96 -0.90 22.99
C VAL A 237 6.36 -0.20 21.76
N PRO A 238 5.76 1.01 21.90
CA PRO A 238 5.24 1.77 20.76
C PRO A 238 6.35 2.15 19.79
N TRP A 239 6.03 2.27 18.49
CA TRP A 239 7.02 2.59 17.47
C TRP A 239 7.87 3.82 17.78
N ALA A 240 7.26 4.88 18.29
CA ALA A 240 7.97 6.11 18.65
C ALA A 240 9.04 5.94 19.74
N GLN A 241 8.96 4.86 20.54
CA GLN A 241 9.89 4.55 21.63
C GLN A 241 10.83 3.39 21.32
N GLN A 242 10.66 2.70 20.18
CA GLN A 242 11.56 1.62 19.79
C GLN A 242 12.98 2.18 19.54
N LYS A 243 13.97 1.59 20.23
CA LYS A 243 15.38 1.96 20.11
C LYS A 243 16.13 0.90 19.31
N GLY A 244 16.98 1.32 18.38
CA GLY A 244 17.79 0.44 17.53
C GLY A 244 17.18 0.20 16.15
N LEU A 245 17.92 -0.53 15.30
CA LEU A 245 17.43 -0.99 14.01
C LEU A 245 16.80 -2.40 14.15
N PRO A 246 15.71 -2.68 13.44
CA PRO A 246 14.90 -1.74 12.66
C PRO A 246 13.92 -1.00 13.58
N GLY A 247 14.07 0.32 13.74
CA GLY A 247 13.09 1.13 14.49
C GLY A 247 11.75 1.11 13.76
N ALA A 248 10.64 0.91 14.48
CA ALA A 248 9.32 0.54 13.98
C ALA A 248 9.17 -0.90 13.48
N GLY A 249 10.16 -1.77 13.71
CA GLY A 249 10.03 -3.21 13.58
C GLY A 249 9.86 -3.71 12.14
N SER A 250 10.97 -4.07 11.50
CA SER A 250 10.96 -5.12 10.48
C SER A 250 11.21 -6.48 11.15
N GLU A 251 10.72 -7.55 10.52
CA GLU A 251 11.03 -8.95 10.83
C GLU A 251 12.56 -9.23 10.90
N PHE A 252 13.38 -8.46 10.17
CA PHE A 252 14.81 -8.67 10.05
C PHE A 252 15.65 -7.47 10.53
N ALA A 253 16.81 -7.75 11.12
CA ALA A 253 17.83 -6.74 11.34
C ALA A 253 18.37 -6.24 9.99
N TRP A 254 18.60 -4.94 9.87
CA TRP A 254 19.10 -4.29 8.65
C TRP A 254 18.14 -4.35 7.45
N ASP A 255 16.88 -3.97 7.71
CA ASP A 255 15.81 -4.02 6.72
C ASP A 255 14.92 -2.77 6.75
N THR A 256 14.31 -2.44 5.59
CA THR A 256 13.46 -1.26 5.36
C THR A 256 12.01 -1.59 4.96
N THR A 257 11.52 -2.77 5.34
CA THR A 257 10.19 -3.29 4.95
C THR A 257 9.00 -2.56 5.60
N GLY A 258 9.12 -2.11 6.85
CA GLY A 258 8.00 -1.53 7.62
C GLY A 258 8.00 0.00 7.70
N GLN A 259 9.02 0.65 7.14
CA GLN A 259 9.30 2.06 7.34
C GLN A 259 8.30 2.96 6.59
N GLU A 260 7.65 2.46 5.54
CA GLU A 260 6.56 3.18 4.88
C GLU A 260 5.37 3.46 5.82
N GLU A 261 4.92 2.45 6.57
CA GLU A 261 3.83 2.58 7.52
C GLU A 261 4.24 3.49 8.68
N ALA A 262 5.44 3.26 9.22
CA ALA A 262 5.99 4.06 10.32
C ALA A 262 6.12 5.54 9.96
N TYR A 263 6.62 5.85 8.76
CA TYR A 263 6.73 7.23 8.28
C TYR A 263 5.36 7.89 8.19
N ILE A 264 4.41 7.24 7.52
CA ILE A 264 3.09 7.80 7.25
C ILE A 264 2.35 8.12 8.55
N TRP A 265 2.36 7.20 9.51
CA TRP A 265 1.67 7.40 10.79
C TRP A 265 2.44 8.32 11.74
N GLY A 266 3.78 8.30 11.70
CA GLY A 266 4.61 9.27 12.39
C GLY A 266 4.33 10.70 11.92
N ALA A 267 4.25 10.92 10.60
CA ALA A 267 3.92 12.22 10.01
C ALA A 267 2.47 12.62 10.32
N TYR A 268 1.54 11.66 10.29
CA TYR A 268 0.13 11.89 10.61
C TYR A 268 -0.08 12.38 12.04
N PHE A 269 0.53 11.73 13.04
CA PHE A 269 0.43 12.14 14.45
C PHE A 269 1.46 13.20 14.87
N GLY A 270 2.40 13.56 13.98
CA GLY A 270 3.49 14.50 14.26
C GLY A 270 3.02 15.91 14.63
N ALA A 271 1.86 16.32 14.11
CA ALA A 271 1.23 17.60 14.48
C ALA A 271 0.82 17.67 15.96
N GLU A 272 0.55 16.51 16.60
CA GLU A 272 0.09 16.41 17.99
C GLU A 272 1.17 15.85 18.93
N SER A 273 2.22 15.21 18.40
CA SER A 273 3.22 14.49 19.17
C SER A 273 4.61 14.59 18.55
N SER A 274 5.55 15.21 19.27
CA SER A 274 6.96 15.27 18.87
C SER A 274 7.60 13.89 18.73
N ALA A 275 7.16 12.91 19.54
CA ALA A 275 7.63 11.53 19.45
C ALA A 275 7.19 10.86 18.13
N ALA A 276 5.98 11.15 17.64
CA ALA A 276 5.53 10.68 16.33
C ALA A 276 6.29 11.39 15.19
N GLN A 277 6.56 12.70 15.33
CA GLN A 277 7.38 13.42 14.37
C GLN A 277 8.80 12.83 14.29
N GLU A 278 9.40 12.50 15.43
CA GLU A 278 10.72 11.85 15.49
C GLU A 278 10.70 10.44 14.88
N LEU A 279 9.61 9.69 15.04
CA LEU A 279 9.40 8.40 14.37
C LEU A 279 9.46 8.55 12.84
N ALA A 280 8.76 9.55 12.27
CA ALA A 280 8.78 9.79 10.83
C ALA A 280 10.19 10.16 10.32
N VAL A 281 10.90 11.02 11.05
CA VAL A 281 12.28 11.40 10.72
C VAL A 281 13.19 10.17 10.71
N LYS A 282 13.14 9.33 11.76
CA LYS A 282 13.94 8.10 11.84
C LYS A 282 13.62 7.12 10.72
N ALA A 283 12.34 6.94 10.40
CA ALA A 283 11.92 6.05 9.30
C ALA A 283 12.49 6.54 7.95
N LEU A 284 12.42 7.84 7.68
CA LEU A 284 12.99 8.44 6.47
C LEU A 284 14.52 8.29 6.44
N GLU A 285 15.23 8.62 7.53
CA GLU A 285 16.69 8.49 7.60
C GLU A 285 17.16 7.05 7.35
N GLN A 286 16.43 6.05 7.86
CA GLN A 286 16.70 4.65 7.55
C GLN A 286 16.50 4.34 6.06
N VAL A 287 15.42 4.81 5.45
CA VAL A 287 15.19 4.66 4.01
C VAL A 287 16.33 5.29 3.20
N LEU A 288 16.77 6.50 3.56
CA LEU A 288 17.86 7.22 2.90
C LEU A 288 19.20 6.50 3.05
N ALA A 289 19.47 5.86 4.19
CA ALA A 289 20.70 5.12 4.41
C ALA A 289 20.80 3.85 3.54
N TYR A 290 19.67 3.25 3.14
CA TYR A 290 19.62 2.00 2.36
C TYR A 290 19.45 2.23 0.87
N THR A 291 18.94 3.39 0.46
CA THR A 291 18.52 3.64 -0.91
C THR A 291 19.56 4.50 -1.63
N PRO A 292 20.26 3.97 -2.64
CA PRO A 292 21.30 4.72 -3.32
C PRO A 292 20.74 5.58 -4.46
N LEU A 293 21.32 6.76 -4.63
CA LEU A 293 21.09 7.65 -5.77
C LEU A 293 22.21 7.47 -6.80
N VAL A 294 22.16 6.39 -7.57
CA VAL A 294 23.16 6.04 -8.59
C VAL A 294 22.52 6.06 -9.97
N PRO A 295 23.10 6.71 -11.00
CA PRO A 295 22.53 6.79 -12.34
C PRO A 295 22.72 5.49 -13.13
N ASN A 296 22.12 4.41 -12.65
CA ASN A 296 22.10 3.09 -13.28
C ASN A 296 20.73 2.46 -13.03
N PHE A 297 20.13 1.83 -14.05
CA PHE A 297 18.77 1.30 -13.95
C PHE A 297 18.57 0.35 -12.75
N ALA A 298 19.57 -0.47 -12.43
CA ALA A 298 19.46 -1.48 -11.38
C ALA A 298 19.71 -0.89 -9.99
N TRP A 299 20.47 0.20 -9.88
CA TRP A 299 20.85 0.80 -8.60
C TRP A 299 20.05 2.04 -8.24
N HIS A 300 19.56 2.81 -9.22
CA HIS A 300 18.87 4.07 -8.96
C HIS A 300 17.60 3.84 -8.13
N GLY A 301 17.59 4.34 -6.89
CA GLY A 301 16.45 4.15 -5.99
C GLY A 301 16.23 2.70 -5.55
N SER A 302 17.18 1.79 -5.82
CA SER A 302 17.07 0.38 -5.44
C SER A 302 17.53 0.17 -4.01
N ALA A 303 16.57 0.13 -3.08
CA ALA A 303 16.84 -0.09 -1.66
C ALA A 303 17.74 -1.31 -1.45
N TYR A 304 18.75 -1.18 -0.59
CA TYR A 304 19.60 -2.29 -0.19
C TYR A 304 18.76 -3.38 0.47
N GLY A 305 19.01 -4.62 0.08
CA GLY A 305 18.48 -5.78 0.76
C GLY A 305 19.15 -7.05 0.27
N MET A 306 19.19 -8.05 1.14
CA MET A 306 19.80 -9.36 0.89
C MET A 306 18.91 -10.45 1.47
N GLY A 307 18.99 -11.66 0.91
CA GLY A 307 18.32 -12.83 1.48
C GLY A 307 16.93 -13.11 0.94
N ASP A 308 16.25 -12.19 0.25
CA ASP A 308 14.88 -12.48 -0.24
C ASP A 308 14.83 -13.49 -1.38
N PHE A 309 15.90 -13.65 -2.16
CA PHE A 309 16.01 -14.77 -3.07
C PHE A 309 15.92 -16.11 -2.32
N SER A 310 16.35 -16.18 -1.05
CA SER A 310 16.24 -17.40 -0.23
C SER A 310 14.80 -17.82 0.06
N ASN A 311 13.89 -16.84 0.09
CA ASN A 311 12.49 -17.00 0.44
C ASN A 311 11.57 -17.06 -0.78
N ASN A 312 11.80 -16.16 -1.75
CA ASN A 312 10.84 -15.85 -2.82
C ASN A 312 11.40 -16.09 -4.22
N GLY A 313 12.71 -16.32 -4.35
CA GLY A 313 13.40 -16.50 -5.63
C GLY A 313 13.29 -17.92 -6.16
N TYR A 314 13.32 -18.04 -7.48
CA TYR A 314 13.49 -19.33 -8.14
C TYR A 314 14.94 -19.81 -8.09
N TYR A 315 15.89 -18.88 -8.25
CA TYR A 315 17.32 -19.17 -8.16
C TYR A 315 17.92 -18.66 -6.84
N ARG A 316 18.77 -19.49 -6.21
CA ARG A 316 19.42 -19.17 -4.94
C ARG A 316 20.92 -19.38 -5.03
N PHE A 317 21.64 -18.35 -5.47
CA PHE A 317 23.09 -18.32 -5.39
C PHE A 317 23.52 -18.07 -3.94
N ASP A 318 24.44 -18.88 -3.43
CA ASP A 318 24.91 -18.83 -2.03
C ASP A 318 23.76 -18.79 -1.00
N GLY A 319 22.78 -19.67 -1.16
CA GLY A 319 21.59 -19.72 -0.28
C GLY A 319 20.59 -18.59 -0.49
N GLY A 320 20.80 -17.71 -1.49
CA GLY A 320 19.97 -16.53 -1.76
C GLY A 320 20.45 -15.26 -1.03
N HIS A 321 21.66 -15.28 -0.49
CA HIS A 321 22.27 -14.18 0.26
C HIS A 321 23.07 -13.22 -0.64
N GLU A 322 22.59 -12.92 -1.84
CA GLU A 322 23.14 -11.83 -2.65
C GLU A 322 22.31 -10.55 -2.47
N ARG A 323 22.83 -9.43 -2.99
CA ARG A 323 22.03 -8.19 -3.05
C ARG A 323 20.90 -8.35 -4.06
N VAL A 324 19.73 -7.87 -3.66
CA VAL A 324 18.48 -7.95 -4.42
C VAL A 324 18.20 -6.56 -5.02
N LEU A 325 18.33 -6.41 -6.35
CA LEU A 325 18.13 -5.13 -7.03
C LEU A 325 16.70 -4.97 -7.52
N GLN A 326 16.17 -3.74 -7.43
CA GLN A 326 14.79 -3.37 -7.76
C GLN A 326 13.72 -4.27 -7.09
N HIS A 327 14.00 -4.68 -5.86
CA HIS A 327 13.10 -5.44 -4.99
C HIS A 327 11.92 -4.60 -4.49
N TYR A 328 10.91 -5.24 -3.88
CA TYR A 328 9.73 -4.56 -3.33
C TYR A 328 10.03 -3.43 -2.37
N ARG A 329 11.12 -3.55 -1.59
CA ARG A 329 11.57 -2.49 -0.68
C ARG A 329 11.74 -1.16 -1.38
N SER A 330 12.23 -1.16 -2.61
CA SER A 330 12.37 0.05 -3.41
C SER A 330 11.00 0.71 -3.64
N GLY A 331 10.01 -0.10 -4.05
CA GLY A 331 8.63 0.36 -4.20
C GLY A 331 8.07 0.96 -2.90
N LEU A 332 8.11 0.22 -1.79
CA LEU A 332 7.59 0.70 -0.50
C LEU A 332 8.33 1.95 0.01
N ASN A 333 9.67 1.96 -0.08
CA ASN A 333 10.51 3.08 0.34
C ASN A 333 10.32 4.35 -0.51
N SER A 334 9.72 4.22 -1.69
CA SER A 334 9.31 5.40 -2.46
C SER A 334 8.20 6.19 -1.76
N ILE A 335 7.42 5.60 -0.85
CA ILE A 335 6.34 6.28 -0.12
C ILE A 335 6.91 7.35 0.84
N PRO A 336 7.79 7.02 1.82
CA PRO A 336 8.39 8.01 2.69
C PRO A 336 9.11 9.14 1.95
N THR A 337 9.88 8.79 0.91
CA THR A 337 10.69 9.75 0.16
C THR A 337 9.82 10.69 -0.67
N THR A 338 8.75 10.18 -1.28
CA THR A 338 7.77 11.01 -2.00
C THR A 338 6.99 11.91 -1.04
N GLU A 339 6.47 11.38 0.08
CA GLU A 339 5.69 12.16 1.04
C GLU A 339 6.55 13.25 1.73
N ALA A 340 7.81 12.94 2.04
CA ALA A 340 8.77 13.92 2.55
C ALA A 340 9.03 15.03 1.52
N TYR A 341 9.22 14.66 0.25
CA TYR A 341 9.37 15.63 -0.83
C TYR A 341 8.11 16.50 -1.02
N LEU A 342 6.90 15.92 -1.01
CA LEU A 342 5.66 16.68 -1.14
C LEU A 342 5.51 17.73 -0.02
N SER A 343 6.00 17.41 1.17
CA SER A 343 5.99 18.29 2.34
C SER A 343 7.08 19.37 2.28
N ASN A 344 8.18 19.10 1.59
CA ASN A 344 9.29 20.03 1.36
C ASN A 344 9.75 20.01 -0.12
N PRO A 345 9.01 20.68 -1.02
CA PRO A 345 9.14 20.45 -2.46
C PRO A 345 10.38 21.09 -3.11
N THR A 346 11.24 21.73 -2.30
CA THR A 346 12.55 22.25 -2.71
C THR A 346 13.66 21.20 -2.60
N ASP A 347 13.43 20.11 -1.87
CA ASP A 347 14.41 19.02 -1.73
C ASP A 347 14.39 18.10 -2.96
N LEU A 348 15.09 18.52 -4.01
CA LEU A 348 15.23 17.74 -5.24
C LEU A 348 16.08 16.48 -5.08
N TYR A 349 16.78 16.29 -3.94
CA TYR A 349 17.44 15.02 -3.66
C TYR A 349 16.40 13.94 -3.38
N LEU A 350 15.41 14.23 -2.52
CA LEU A 350 14.31 13.30 -2.22
C LEU A 350 13.52 12.93 -3.47
N LEU A 351 13.19 13.91 -4.33
CA LEU A 351 12.46 13.62 -5.56
C LEU A 351 13.24 12.73 -6.52
N ARG A 352 14.55 12.99 -6.70
CA ARG A 352 15.39 12.16 -7.58
C ARG A 352 15.46 10.72 -7.09
N LEU A 353 15.66 10.54 -5.78
CA LEU A 353 15.69 9.23 -5.15
C LEU A 353 14.36 8.51 -5.33
N ALA A 354 13.25 9.17 -5.00
CA ALA A 354 11.90 8.64 -5.16
C ALA A 354 11.60 8.26 -6.61
N ALA A 355 11.98 9.08 -7.59
CA ALA A 355 11.77 8.78 -9.00
C ALA A 355 12.52 7.51 -9.43
N GLY A 356 13.74 7.27 -8.94
CA GLY A 356 14.47 6.02 -9.13
C GLY A 356 13.71 4.83 -8.57
N SER A 357 13.20 4.93 -7.34
CA SER A 357 12.45 3.86 -6.67
C SER A 357 11.09 3.57 -7.31
N ILE A 358 10.35 4.61 -7.72
CA ILE A 358 9.05 4.48 -8.40
C ILE A 358 9.24 3.82 -9.76
N GLY A 359 10.18 4.32 -10.58
CA GLY A 359 10.37 3.82 -11.95
C GLY A 359 11.14 2.49 -12.02
N GLY A 360 12.09 2.29 -11.10
CA GLY A 360 13.03 1.17 -11.13
C GLY A 360 12.35 -0.19 -10.99
N VAL A 361 11.31 -0.30 -10.15
CA VAL A 361 10.58 -1.58 -9.95
C VAL A 361 9.82 -2.06 -11.19
N LEU A 362 9.55 -1.16 -12.16
CA LEU A 362 8.95 -1.54 -13.43
C LEU A 362 9.93 -2.28 -14.35
N THR A 363 11.24 -2.18 -14.11
CA THR A 363 12.25 -2.91 -14.90
C THR A 363 12.13 -4.42 -14.73
N ASN A 364 11.46 -4.88 -13.67
CA ASN A 364 11.20 -6.30 -13.44
C ASN A 364 10.08 -6.86 -14.34
N ILE A 365 9.35 -6.02 -15.09
CA ILE A 365 8.32 -6.47 -16.04
C ILE A 365 8.96 -6.62 -17.41
N ASP A 366 8.85 -7.82 -17.99
CA ASP A 366 9.34 -8.09 -19.33
C ASP A 366 8.35 -7.64 -20.43
N GLU A 367 8.76 -7.81 -21.69
CA GLU A 367 7.98 -7.46 -22.87
C GLU A 367 6.67 -8.26 -23.05
N THR A 368 6.54 -9.40 -22.36
CA THR A 368 5.31 -10.22 -22.35
C THR A 368 4.34 -9.79 -21.24
N GLY A 369 4.80 -8.97 -20.30
CA GLY A 369 4.08 -8.58 -19.10
C GLY A 369 4.28 -9.53 -17.92
N ALA A 370 5.16 -10.54 -18.05
CA ALA A 370 5.58 -11.35 -16.91
C ALA A 370 6.55 -10.55 -16.05
N ASN A 371 6.51 -10.77 -14.74
CA ASN A 371 7.30 -10.00 -13.78
C ASN A 371 8.22 -10.88 -12.95
N ALA A 372 9.38 -10.33 -12.60
CA ALA A 372 10.35 -10.89 -11.68
C ALA A 372 10.23 -10.25 -10.28
N MET A 373 10.61 -10.97 -9.23
CA MET A 373 10.72 -10.39 -7.90
C MET A 373 11.81 -9.32 -7.82
N ALA A 374 12.90 -9.52 -8.55
CA ALA A 374 14.10 -8.68 -8.53
C ALA A 374 15.11 -9.07 -9.62
N PHE A 375 16.16 -8.27 -9.75
CA PHE A 375 17.35 -8.54 -10.56
C PHE A 375 18.49 -9.09 -9.69
N HIS A 376 19.10 -10.21 -10.09
CA HIS A 376 20.28 -10.80 -9.45
C HIS A 376 21.50 -9.90 -9.68
N SER A 377 22.22 -9.57 -8.61
CA SER A 377 23.28 -8.55 -8.66
C SER A 377 24.68 -9.10 -8.61
N ASP A 378 24.84 -10.40 -8.32
CA ASP A 378 26.12 -11.07 -8.48
C ASP A 378 26.61 -10.86 -9.94
N PRO A 379 27.83 -10.30 -10.14
CA PRO A 379 28.40 -10.11 -11.47
C PRO A 379 28.45 -11.39 -12.32
N ALA A 380 28.42 -12.57 -11.71
CA ALA A 380 28.34 -13.85 -12.42
C ALA A 380 26.92 -14.18 -12.95
N ASN A 381 25.86 -13.58 -12.40
CA ASN A 381 24.47 -14.03 -12.54
C ASN A 381 23.49 -12.93 -12.97
N LEU A 382 23.93 -11.89 -13.69
CA LEU A 382 23.14 -10.68 -14.00
C LEU A 382 21.87 -10.93 -14.86
N PHE A 383 20.78 -11.39 -14.25
CA PHE A 383 19.48 -11.62 -14.88
C PHE A 383 18.30 -11.39 -13.90
N PHE A 384 17.09 -11.25 -14.44
CA PHE A 384 15.87 -11.15 -13.64
C PHE A 384 15.41 -12.53 -13.17
N ASP A 385 15.12 -12.70 -11.88
CA ASP A 385 14.68 -13.99 -11.35
C ASP A 385 13.37 -14.43 -12.04
N PRO A 386 13.24 -15.69 -12.51
CA PRO A 386 12.02 -16.16 -13.17
C PRO A 386 10.76 -16.17 -12.29
N ALA A 387 10.89 -16.15 -10.97
CA ALA A 387 9.76 -16.05 -10.06
C ALA A 387 9.33 -14.59 -9.89
N SER A 388 8.02 -14.37 -9.97
CA SER A 388 7.39 -13.11 -9.61
C SER A 388 7.51 -12.78 -8.13
N GLY A 389 7.65 -13.81 -7.29
CA GLY A 389 7.79 -13.72 -5.83
C GLY A 389 6.81 -12.71 -5.19
N ASP A 390 7.37 -11.80 -4.42
CA ASP A 390 6.71 -10.74 -3.66
C ASP A 390 6.67 -9.39 -4.41
N TRP A 391 6.88 -9.38 -5.73
CA TRP A 391 6.89 -8.16 -6.55
C TRP A 391 5.58 -7.35 -6.48
N GLY A 392 4.45 -7.98 -6.12
CA GLY A 392 3.18 -7.27 -5.94
C GLY A 392 3.28 -6.08 -4.95
N LEU A 393 4.16 -6.19 -3.96
CA LEU A 393 4.47 -5.12 -3.00
C LEU A 393 5.26 -3.97 -3.65
N ALA A 394 6.17 -4.31 -4.57
CA ALA A 394 6.89 -3.34 -5.39
C ALA A 394 5.90 -2.52 -6.23
N LEU A 395 4.96 -3.24 -6.86
CA LEU A 395 3.89 -2.65 -7.65
C LEU A 395 2.96 -1.79 -6.78
N TYR A 396 2.65 -2.21 -5.56
CA TYR A 396 1.88 -1.39 -4.62
C TYR A 396 2.56 -0.04 -4.37
N GLY A 397 3.85 -0.03 -4.01
CA GLY A 397 4.59 1.22 -3.78
C GLY A 397 4.69 2.11 -5.02
N HIS A 398 4.94 1.52 -6.20
CA HIS A 398 4.86 2.24 -7.47
C HIS A 398 3.47 2.87 -7.69
N THR A 399 2.43 2.05 -7.51
CA THR A 399 1.04 2.46 -7.72
C THR A 399 0.66 3.60 -6.76
N HIS A 400 1.13 3.49 -5.51
CA HIS A 400 0.87 4.45 -4.46
C HIS A 400 1.52 5.81 -4.74
N ASN A 401 2.67 5.88 -5.41
CA ASN A 401 3.39 7.16 -5.57
C ASN A 401 3.47 7.70 -7.00
N THR A 402 3.19 6.89 -8.02
CA THR A 402 3.32 7.34 -9.42
C THR A 402 2.51 8.62 -9.68
N ALA A 403 3.22 9.66 -10.07
CA ALA A 403 2.71 10.99 -10.35
C ALA A 403 3.70 11.71 -11.28
N SER A 404 3.23 12.72 -11.99
CA SER A 404 4.10 13.64 -12.70
C SER A 404 4.47 14.82 -11.79
N PHE A 405 5.73 15.27 -11.81
CA PHE A 405 6.18 16.35 -10.92
C PHE A 405 6.73 17.51 -11.74
N LEU A 406 6.13 18.70 -11.61
CA LEU A 406 6.69 19.95 -12.12
C LEU A 406 7.54 20.59 -11.03
N VAL A 407 8.80 20.86 -11.32
CA VAL A 407 9.74 21.49 -10.39
C VAL A 407 10.42 22.70 -11.01
N ARG A 408 10.95 23.59 -10.16
CA ARG A 408 11.82 24.69 -10.57
C ARG A 408 13.18 24.49 -9.93
N HIS A 409 14.18 24.21 -10.76
CA HIS A 409 15.57 24.08 -10.37
C HIS A 409 16.27 25.43 -10.48
N ASP A 410 17.21 25.73 -9.58
CA ASP A 410 17.90 27.01 -9.54
C ASP A 410 18.72 27.26 -10.82
N ASP A 411 19.47 26.25 -11.27
CA ASP A 411 20.27 26.34 -12.50
C ASP A 411 19.51 26.10 -13.82
N PHE A 412 18.54 25.17 -13.82
CA PHE A 412 17.91 24.70 -15.07
C PHE A 412 16.49 25.26 -15.30
N GLY A 413 15.96 26.03 -14.36
CA GLY A 413 14.59 26.53 -14.43
C GLY A 413 13.56 25.40 -14.30
N TYR A 414 12.47 25.46 -15.07
CA TYR A 414 11.41 24.46 -14.99
C TYR A 414 11.87 23.12 -15.56
N LEU A 415 11.75 22.07 -14.74
CA LEU A 415 11.99 20.67 -15.11
C LEU A 415 10.76 19.84 -14.75
N CYS A 416 10.72 18.62 -15.25
CA CYS A 416 9.61 17.74 -14.97
C CYS A 416 10.05 16.26 -14.88
N TYR A 417 9.41 15.50 -13.98
CA TYR A 417 9.61 14.05 -13.81
C TYR A 417 8.34 13.32 -14.24
N PHE A 418 8.52 12.22 -14.99
CA PHE A 418 7.42 11.42 -15.55
C PHE A 418 6.43 12.23 -16.40
N CYS A 419 6.94 13.17 -17.20
CA CYS A 419 6.11 13.99 -18.08
C CYS A 419 6.90 14.51 -19.27
N ASP A 420 6.17 15.03 -20.26
CA ASP A 420 6.73 15.96 -21.23
C ASP A 420 6.42 17.39 -20.79
N LEU A 421 7.38 18.31 -20.99
CA LEU A 421 7.23 19.71 -20.64
C LEU A 421 7.47 20.60 -21.88
N ALA A 422 6.50 21.43 -22.21
CA ALA A 422 6.63 22.50 -23.20
C ALA A 422 6.67 23.86 -22.50
N LEU A 423 7.69 24.67 -22.80
CA LEU A 423 7.90 26.00 -22.24
C LEU A 423 7.69 27.07 -23.31
N LEU A 424 6.79 28.02 -23.04
CA LEU A 424 6.51 29.21 -23.85
C LEU A 424 6.78 30.48 -23.00
N PRO A 425 6.89 31.68 -23.61
CA PRO A 425 7.27 32.90 -22.87
C PRO A 425 6.39 33.25 -21.66
N HIS A 426 5.09 32.92 -21.70
CA HIS A 426 4.11 33.25 -20.66
C HIS A 426 3.25 32.05 -20.23
N GLU A 427 3.66 30.85 -20.63
CA GLU A 427 2.88 29.63 -20.39
C GLU A 427 3.81 28.42 -20.34
N LEU A 428 3.47 27.43 -19.53
CA LEU A 428 4.03 26.08 -19.66
C LEU A 428 2.90 25.05 -19.74
N ALA A 429 3.18 23.96 -20.44
CA ALA A 429 2.27 22.83 -20.55
C ALA A 429 3.00 21.54 -20.15
N LEU A 430 2.52 20.91 -19.09
CA LEU A 430 2.96 19.60 -18.62
C LEU A 430 2.00 18.54 -19.15
N LYS A 431 2.52 17.51 -19.82
CA LYS A 431 1.76 16.31 -20.21
C LYS A 431 2.19 15.12 -19.35
N PRO A 432 1.30 14.58 -18.50
CA PRO A 432 1.65 13.43 -17.67
C PRO A 432 2.05 12.21 -18.50
N ARG A 433 3.17 11.59 -18.12
CA ARG A 433 3.70 10.33 -18.68
C ARG A 433 3.93 9.27 -17.60
N ASP A 434 3.51 9.55 -16.37
CA ASP A 434 3.43 8.55 -15.31
C ASP A 434 2.44 7.43 -15.69
N SER A 435 2.57 6.26 -15.04
CA SER A 435 1.85 5.03 -15.42
C SER A 435 0.33 5.18 -15.48
N TYR A 436 -0.25 6.12 -14.72
CA TYR A 436 -1.70 6.27 -14.66
C TYR A 436 -2.23 7.57 -15.23
N ARG A 437 -1.41 8.62 -15.31
CA ARG A 437 -1.81 9.97 -15.75
C ARG A 437 -2.96 10.52 -14.91
N ARG A 438 -2.85 10.33 -13.59
CA ARG A 438 -3.89 10.71 -12.62
C ARG A 438 -3.41 11.70 -11.58
N ARG A 439 -2.10 11.94 -11.48
CA ARG A 439 -1.54 12.83 -10.47
C ARG A 439 -0.48 13.76 -11.04
N VAL A 440 -0.57 15.03 -10.65
CA VAL A 440 0.42 16.05 -11.00
C VAL A 440 0.72 16.89 -9.76
N HIS A 441 1.98 16.92 -9.36
CA HIS A 441 2.44 17.82 -8.30
C HIS A 441 3.08 19.07 -8.91
N LEU A 442 2.58 20.24 -8.54
CA LEU A 442 3.10 21.55 -8.91
C LEU A 442 3.93 22.10 -7.74
N ALA A 443 5.22 21.76 -7.70
CA ALA A 443 6.12 22.10 -6.60
C ALA A 443 6.16 23.60 -6.24
N PRO A 444 6.18 24.55 -7.21
CA PRO A 444 6.21 25.98 -6.87
C PRO A 444 4.93 26.47 -6.15
N LEU A 445 3.82 25.75 -6.32
CA LEU A 445 2.56 26.05 -5.64
C LEU A 445 2.37 25.23 -4.36
N GLY A 446 3.12 24.14 -4.17
CA GLY A 446 2.88 23.16 -3.13
C GLY A 446 1.57 22.39 -3.32
N LEU A 447 1.12 22.22 -4.57
CA LEU A 447 -0.18 21.65 -4.92
C LEU A 447 -0.04 20.24 -5.51
N LEU A 448 -0.69 19.25 -4.92
CA LEU A 448 -0.93 17.95 -5.53
C LEU A 448 -2.34 17.91 -6.14
N LEU A 449 -2.40 17.66 -7.44
CA LEU A 449 -3.61 17.39 -8.20
C LEU A 449 -3.81 15.87 -8.26
N THR A 450 -4.96 15.37 -7.82
CA THR A 450 -5.30 13.94 -7.90
C THR A 450 -6.64 13.76 -8.60
N SER A 451 -6.64 13.05 -9.73
CA SER A 451 -7.86 12.63 -10.39
C SER A 451 -8.36 11.32 -9.76
N ASP A 452 -9.39 11.40 -8.92
CA ASP A 452 -10.10 10.25 -8.33
C ASP A 452 -10.86 9.45 -9.42
N ALA A 453 -11.26 10.12 -10.51
CA ALA A 453 -11.85 9.52 -11.70
C ALA A 453 -11.51 10.35 -12.94
N GLY A 454 -11.05 9.69 -14.01
CA GLY A 454 -10.64 10.33 -15.25
C GLY A 454 -9.13 10.30 -15.50
N ILE A 455 -8.75 10.60 -16.74
CA ILE A 455 -7.35 10.66 -17.18
C ILE A 455 -6.99 12.12 -17.44
N LEU A 456 -5.87 12.58 -16.87
CA LEU A 456 -5.31 13.90 -17.15
C LEU A 456 -4.55 13.87 -18.48
N ASP A 457 -4.92 14.75 -19.40
CA ASP A 457 -4.20 14.95 -20.66
C ASP A 457 -3.04 15.94 -20.48
N ALA A 458 -3.30 17.06 -19.80
CA ALA A 458 -2.31 18.09 -19.56
C ALA A 458 -2.64 18.95 -18.32
N VAL A 459 -1.62 19.64 -17.81
CA VAL A 459 -1.76 20.77 -16.89
C VAL A 459 -1.05 21.97 -17.54
N VAL A 460 -1.80 23.03 -17.80
CA VAL A 460 -1.31 24.24 -18.44
C VAL A 460 -1.23 25.34 -17.39
N CYS A 461 -0.08 25.99 -17.25
CA CYS A 461 0.12 27.04 -16.27
C CYS A 461 0.52 28.35 -16.94
N ALA A 462 -0.15 29.44 -16.58
CA ALA A 462 0.22 30.78 -16.98
C ALA A 462 1.38 31.29 -16.10
N LEU A 463 2.31 32.01 -16.72
CA LEU A 463 3.49 32.60 -16.08
C LEU A 463 3.41 34.13 -16.11
N ASP A 464 3.79 34.75 -15.01
CA ASP A 464 4.06 36.20 -14.99
C ASP A 464 5.44 36.52 -15.63
N PRO A 465 5.81 37.80 -15.81
CA PRO A 465 7.12 38.18 -16.34
C PRO A 465 8.33 37.70 -15.50
N SER A 466 8.13 37.32 -14.23
CA SER A 466 9.16 36.74 -13.37
C SER A 466 9.30 35.22 -13.51
N GLY A 467 8.43 34.60 -14.33
CA GLY A 467 8.34 33.16 -14.50
C GLY A 467 7.63 32.45 -13.34
N SER A 468 6.86 33.17 -12.53
CA SER A 468 6.07 32.59 -11.43
C SER A 468 4.71 32.11 -11.94
N LEU A 469 4.20 31.01 -11.38
CA LEU A 469 2.90 30.46 -11.75
C LEU A 469 1.78 31.36 -11.23
N VAL A 470 0.94 31.87 -12.13
CA VAL A 470 -0.19 32.77 -11.81
C VAL A 470 -1.55 32.27 -12.29
N GLY A 471 -1.58 31.20 -13.07
CA GLY A 471 -2.82 30.50 -13.42
C GLY A 471 -2.56 29.02 -13.67
N VAL A 472 -3.54 28.17 -13.39
CA VAL A 472 -3.47 26.72 -13.63
C VAL A 472 -4.76 26.24 -14.26
N LYS A 473 -4.64 25.52 -15.37
CA LYS A 473 -5.73 24.82 -16.05
C LYS A 473 -5.43 23.33 -16.06
N VAL A 474 -6.38 22.54 -15.59
CA VAL A 474 -6.32 21.08 -15.63
C VAL A 474 -7.14 20.60 -16.82
N VAL A 475 -6.50 19.84 -17.70
CA VAL A 475 -7.10 19.33 -18.93
C VAL A 475 -7.28 17.83 -18.80
N TYR A 476 -8.53 17.38 -18.83
CA TYR A 476 -8.90 15.98 -18.91
C TYR A 476 -8.92 15.51 -20.35
N ALA A 477 -8.48 14.26 -20.55
CA ALA A 477 -8.67 13.53 -21.80
C ALA A 477 -10.17 13.36 -22.11
N PRO A 478 -10.54 13.13 -23.38
CA PRO A 478 -11.92 12.82 -23.72
C PRO A 478 -12.49 11.64 -22.93
N ILE A 479 -13.78 11.67 -22.65
CA ILE A 479 -14.43 10.58 -21.92
C ILE A 479 -14.22 9.23 -22.62
N GLY A 480 -14.32 9.19 -23.95
CA GLY A 480 -14.09 7.98 -24.74
C GLY A 480 -14.85 6.77 -24.18
N GLU A 481 -14.12 5.69 -23.95
CA GLU A 481 -14.62 4.44 -23.36
C GLU A 481 -14.37 4.34 -21.84
N GLN A 482 -13.98 5.44 -21.18
CA GLN A 482 -13.79 5.41 -19.73
C GLN A 482 -15.13 5.09 -19.04
N PRO A 483 -15.19 4.09 -18.15
CA PRO A 483 -16.45 3.62 -17.55
C PRO A 483 -16.91 4.52 -16.39
N LEU A 484 -17.08 5.81 -16.69
CA LEU A 484 -17.46 6.85 -15.74
C LEU A 484 -18.43 7.86 -16.39
N SER A 485 -19.30 8.48 -15.60
CA SER A 485 -20.16 9.59 -16.04
C SER A 485 -19.62 10.97 -15.65
N ARG A 486 -18.64 11.05 -14.75
CA ARG A 486 -18.06 12.30 -14.23
C ARG A 486 -16.58 12.15 -13.93
N PHE A 487 -15.80 13.16 -14.30
CA PHE A 487 -14.44 13.28 -13.78
C PHE A 487 -14.48 13.77 -12.33
N ARG A 488 -13.50 13.35 -11.52
CA ARG A 488 -13.38 13.75 -10.12
C ARG A 488 -11.97 14.22 -9.83
N LEU A 489 -11.83 15.49 -9.42
CA LEU A 489 -10.54 16.12 -9.14
C LEU A 489 -10.44 16.49 -7.66
N ARG A 490 -9.37 16.06 -7.00
CA ARG A 490 -8.98 16.46 -5.65
C ARG A 490 -7.77 17.40 -5.74
N LEU A 491 -7.78 18.42 -4.89
CA LEU A 491 -6.72 19.41 -4.76
C LEU A 491 -6.19 19.35 -3.33
N GLU A 492 -4.92 19.03 -3.16
CA GLU A 492 -4.27 18.91 -1.85
C GLU A 492 -3.12 19.91 -1.74
N ALA A 493 -3.21 20.82 -0.77
CA ALA A 493 -2.10 21.67 -0.39
C ALA A 493 -1.10 20.85 0.42
N ARG A 494 0.04 20.54 -0.17
CA ARG A 494 1.11 19.73 0.43
C ARG A 494 2.18 20.57 1.11
N SER A 495 2.32 21.84 0.70
CA SER A 495 3.22 22.83 1.29
C SER A 495 2.78 24.24 0.93
N GLY A 496 3.39 25.26 1.54
CA GLY A 496 3.16 26.68 1.21
C GLY A 496 1.83 27.28 1.70
N GLY A 497 0.96 26.51 2.37
CA GLY A 497 -0.20 27.03 3.09
C GLY A 497 -1.22 27.75 2.20
N ARG A 498 -1.48 27.26 0.98
CA ARG A 498 -2.48 27.85 0.07
C ARG A 498 -3.81 27.08 0.13
N ALA A 499 -4.91 27.80 -0.09
CA ALA A 499 -6.23 27.19 -0.27
C ALA A 499 -6.59 27.18 -1.76
N PHE A 500 -6.83 25.98 -2.31
CA PHE A 500 -7.12 25.77 -3.74
C PHE A 500 -8.59 25.44 -3.98
N ALA A 501 -9.13 25.93 -5.10
CA ALA A 501 -10.49 25.64 -5.56
C ALA A 501 -10.57 25.67 -7.09
N LEU A 502 -11.68 25.18 -7.65
CA LEU A 502 -12.02 25.36 -9.06
C LEU A 502 -12.68 26.72 -9.31
N ALA A 503 -12.31 27.39 -10.40
CA ALA A 503 -12.99 28.56 -10.91
C ALA A 503 -14.39 28.18 -11.43
N GLY A 504 -15.44 28.53 -10.69
CA GLY A 504 -16.83 28.24 -11.06
C GLY A 504 -17.57 27.46 -9.98
N ARG A 505 -18.73 26.88 -10.35
CA ARG A 505 -19.57 26.09 -9.45
C ARG A 505 -19.55 24.64 -9.87
N TYR A 506 -18.95 23.79 -9.05
CA TYR A 506 -18.88 22.34 -9.25
C TYR A 506 -19.38 21.63 -7.99
N PRO A 507 -20.19 20.57 -8.12
CA PRO A 507 -20.53 19.72 -6.99
C PRO A 507 -19.26 19.14 -6.34
N ARG A 508 -19.31 18.89 -5.03
CA ARG A 508 -18.30 18.08 -4.33
C ARG A 508 -18.94 16.82 -3.78
N SER A 509 -18.21 15.72 -3.90
CA SER A 509 -18.50 14.44 -3.25
C SER A 509 -17.18 13.83 -2.80
N ARG A 510 -17.17 13.14 -1.65
CA ARG A 510 -15.99 12.42 -1.10
C ARG A 510 -14.68 13.19 -1.33
N GLY A 511 -14.62 14.43 -0.83
CA GLY A 511 -13.43 15.29 -0.92
C GLY A 511 -13.06 15.88 -2.29
N ALA A 512 -13.62 15.42 -3.41
CA ALA A 512 -13.27 15.86 -4.77
C ALA A 512 -14.38 16.65 -5.47
N TRP A 513 -14.01 17.50 -6.43
CA TRP A 513 -14.93 18.22 -7.31
C TRP A 513 -15.35 17.34 -8.48
N GLU A 514 -16.65 17.36 -8.79
CA GLU A 514 -17.23 16.63 -9.92
C GLU A 514 -17.29 17.53 -11.16
N ILE A 515 -16.72 17.04 -12.27
CA ILE A 515 -16.58 17.78 -13.51
C ILE A 515 -17.33 17.02 -14.60
N ALA A 516 -18.21 17.71 -15.31
CA ALA A 516 -18.94 17.15 -16.43
C ALA A 516 -17.96 16.82 -17.58
N PRO A 517 -17.92 15.56 -18.04
CA PRO A 517 -17.01 15.16 -19.09
C PRO A 517 -17.53 15.63 -20.46
N SER A 518 -16.64 15.63 -21.45
CA SER A 518 -17.00 15.93 -22.85
C SER A 518 -16.41 14.89 -23.81
N ALA A 519 -16.95 14.85 -25.03
CA ALA A 519 -16.42 14.02 -26.12
C ALA A 519 -15.05 14.52 -26.64
N GLY A 520 -14.65 15.75 -26.28
CA GLY A 520 -13.32 16.31 -26.52
C GLY A 520 -12.56 16.49 -25.21
N LEU A 521 -11.54 17.34 -25.22
CA LEU A 521 -10.85 17.72 -23.99
C LEU A 521 -11.78 18.52 -23.07
N THR A 522 -11.74 18.24 -21.78
CA THR A 522 -12.45 19.03 -20.75
C THR A 522 -11.44 19.83 -19.94
N THR A 523 -11.60 21.15 -19.89
CA THR A 523 -10.67 22.03 -19.16
C THR A 523 -11.37 22.69 -17.99
N VAL A 524 -10.73 22.67 -16.82
CA VAL A 524 -11.13 23.43 -15.63
C VAL A 524 -9.98 24.31 -15.16
N GLU A 525 -10.29 25.49 -14.66
CA GLU A 525 -9.31 26.45 -14.15
C GLU A 525 -9.30 26.43 -12.62
N LEU A 526 -8.12 26.62 -12.03
CA LEU A 526 -7.93 26.69 -10.59
C LEU A 526 -7.81 28.14 -10.12
N THR A 527 -8.30 28.39 -8.92
CA THR A 527 -8.06 29.62 -8.16
C THR A 527 -7.43 29.25 -6.83
N TRP A 528 -6.59 30.14 -6.29
CA TRP A 528 -6.07 29.98 -4.95
C TRP A 528 -5.95 31.31 -4.22
N SER A 529 -5.96 31.22 -2.90
CA SER A 529 -5.60 32.30 -1.99
C SER A 529 -4.51 31.83 -1.05
N GLU A 530 -3.72 32.76 -0.56
CA GLU A 530 -2.90 32.53 0.63
C GLU A 530 -3.84 32.13 1.79
N ALA A 531 -3.55 31.06 2.52
CA ALA A 531 -4.35 30.73 3.69
C ALA A 531 -4.17 31.85 4.74
N PRO A 532 -5.21 32.14 5.54
CA PRO A 532 -5.00 32.99 6.70
C PRO A 532 -3.89 32.40 7.56
N ALA A 533 -2.96 33.25 8.03
CA ALA A 533 -1.94 32.83 8.98
C ALA A 533 -2.62 32.09 10.16
N PRO A 534 -2.08 30.96 10.63
CA PRO A 534 -2.65 30.26 11.78
C PRO A 534 -2.75 31.25 12.95
N ALA A 535 -3.94 31.33 13.55
CA ALA A 535 -4.27 32.23 14.65
C ALA A 535 -3.58 31.83 15.96
#